data_AF-A0A9E1SAZ3-F1
#
_entry.id   AF-A0A9E1SAZ3-F1
#
_cell.length_a   1.000
_cell.length_b   1.000
_cell.length_c   1.000
_cell.angle_alpha   90.00
_cell.angle_beta   90.00
_cell.angle_gamma   90.00
#
_symmetry.space_group_name_H-M   'P 1'
#
loop_
_entity.id
_entity.type
_entity.pdbx_description
1 polymer ?
#
loop_
_entity_poly.entity_id
_entity_poly.type
_entity_poly.pdbx_seq_one_letter_code
_entity_poly.pdbx_strand_id
1 'polypeptide(L)'
;MAKGAPRLTILQGLGVLQDKKSRQFFLSAMQDSDREIRLAGIWCLMRISSAKDAELMLSQSRKEKGWGRIKATAYCFELAEKLAKNGQSKEAKGIYIKIKKSHSEKQDAYLRESADRGLAQLQ
;
A
#
# COMPACT_ATOMS: atom_id res chain seq x y z
N MET A 1 -11.81 -16.58 15.56
CA MET A 1 -11.05 -16.07 14.39
C MET A 1 -9.63 -16.62 14.42
N ALA A 2 -9.06 -16.95 13.26
CA ALA A 2 -7.69 -17.42 13.15
C ALA A 2 -6.68 -16.36 13.65
N LYS A 3 -5.52 -16.79 14.17
CA LYS A 3 -4.42 -15.93 14.64
C LYS A 3 -3.08 -16.43 14.07
N GLY A 4 -2.05 -15.60 14.07
CA GLY A 4 -0.70 -15.98 13.63
C GLY A 4 -0.64 -16.48 12.18
N ALA A 5 0.17 -17.52 11.94
CA ALA A 5 0.42 -18.06 10.60
C ALA A 5 -0.85 -18.46 9.82
N PRO A 6 -1.85 -19.16 10.40
CA PRO A 6 -3.11 -19.44 9.70
C PRO A 6 -3.84 -18.18 9.21
N ARG A 7 -3.84 -17.11 10.03
CA ARG A 7 -4.47 -15.85 9.63
C ARG A 7 -3.71 -15.19 8.47
N LEU A 8 -2.39 -15.21 8.52
CA LEU A 8 -1.55 -14.71 7.44
C LEU A 8 -1.85 -15.43 6.12
N THR A 9 -1.92 -16.76 6.13
CA THR A 9 -2.27 -17.57 4.94
C THR A 9 -3.66 -17.22 4.39
N ILE A 10 -4.66 -17.06 5.26
CA ILE A 10 -6.02 -16.67 4.85
C ILE A 10 -6.02 -15.28 4.19
N LEU A 11 -5.35 -14.30 4.81
CA LEU A 11 -5.23 -12.95 4.24
C LEU A 11 -4.56 -12.99 2.86
N GLN A 12 -3.46 -13.73 2.74
CA GLN A 12 -2.75 -13.89 1.49
C GLN A 12 -3.64 -14.53 0.40
N GLY A 13 -4.37 -15.60 0.73
CA GLY A 13 -5.31 -16.23 -0.21
C GLY A 13 -6.38 -15.25 -0.69
N LEU A 14 -6.99 -14.50 0.22
CA LEU A 14 -8.00 -13.49 -0.12
C LEU A 14 -7.42 -12.34 -0.98
N GLY A 15 -6.18 -11.92 -0.71
CA GLY A 15 -5.48 -10.92 -1.51
C GLY A 15 -5.09 -11.43 -2.91
N VAL A 16 -4.74 -12.72 -3.05
CA VAL A 16 -4.54 -13.35 -4.37
C VAL A 16 -5.83 -13.29 -5.18
N LEU A 17 -6.94 -13.70 -4.58
CA LEU A 17 -8.29 -13.66 -5.17
C LEU A 17 -8.83 -12.24 -5.40
N GLN A 18 -8.16 -11.21 -4.86
CA GLN A 18 -8.62 -9.82 -4.87
C GLN A 18 -10.04 -9.66 -4.32
N ASP A 19 -10.36 -10.40 -3.25
CA ASP A 19 -11.71 -10.40 -2.69
C ASP A 19 -12.06 -9.04 -2.05
N LYS A 20 -12.84 -8.23 -2.77
CA LYS A 20 -13.27 -6.90 -2.32
C LYS A 20 -14.17 -6.95 -1.09
N LYS A 21 -14.90 -8.06 -0.87
CA LYS A 21 -15.78 -8.23 0.30
C LYS A 21 -14.98 -8.31 1.61
N SER A 22 -13.74 -8.78 1.54
CA SER A 22 -12.83 -8.90 2.69
C SER A 22 -12.11 -7.60 3.07
N ARG A 23 -12.43 -6.46 2.45
CA ARG A 23 -11.77 -5.17 2.72
C ARG A 23 -11.65 -4.84 4.22
N GLN A 24 -12.71 -5.07 5.00
CA GLN A 24 -12.70 -4.75 6.43
C GLN A 24 -11.67 -5.59 7.20
N PHE A 25 -11.47 -6.85 6.79
CA PHE A 25 -10.44 -7.71 7.37
C PHE A 25 -9.03 -7.24 7.01
N PHE A 26 -8.83 -6.71 5.80
CA PHE A 26 -7.53 -6.14 5.39
C PHE A 26 -7.21 -4.86 6.16
N LEU A 27 -8.20 -4.01 6.41
CA LEU A 27 -8.06 -2.83 7.26
C LEU A 27 -7.67 -3.20 8.70
N SER A 28 -8.32 -4.21 9.27
CA SER A 28 -7.96 -4.73 10.59
C SER A 28 -6.56 -5.32 10.60
N ALA A 29 -6.16 -6.08 9.58
CA ALA A 29 -4.83 -6.67 9.47
C ALA A 29 -3.73 -5.59 9.41
N MET A 30 -3.95 -4.50 8.68
CA MET A 30 -3.00 -3.39 8.58
C MET A 30 -2.71 -2.70 9.92
N GLN A 31 -3.55 -2.89 10.93
CA GLN A 31 -3.40 -2.31 12.28
C GLN A 31 -2.89 -3.32 13.32
N ASP A 32 -2.50 -4.53 12.88
CA ASP A 32 -2.11 -5.61 13.78
C ASP A 32 -0.77 -5.36 14.51
N SER A 33 -0.54 -6.02 15.64
CA SER A 33 0.75 -5.93 16.34
C SER A 33 1.85 -6.72 15.61
N ASP A 34 1.49 -7.78 14.90
CA ASP A 34 2.40 -8.57 14.07
C ASP A 34 2.72 -7.84 12.75
N ARG A 35 4.00 -7.63 12.49
CA ARG A 35 4.49 -6.93 11.30
C ARG A 35 4.08 -7.63 10.00
N GLU A 36 4.15 -8.95 9.94
CA GLU A 36 3.82 -9.68 8.71
C GLU A 36 2.31 -9.61 8.43
N ILE A 37 1.48 -9.61 9.48
CA ILE A 37 0.03 -9.39 9.35
C ILE A 37 -0.26 -7.95 8.87
N ARG A 38 0.44 -6.94 9.41
CA ARG A 38 0.30 -5.55 8.93
C ARG A 38 0.64 -5.41 7.46
N LEU A 39 1.79 -5.94 7.05
CA LEU A 39 2.23 -5.89 5.66
C LEU A 39 1.28 -6.65 4.72
N ALA A 40 0.73 -7.79 5.16
CA ALA A 40 -0.29 -8.50 4.42
C ALA A 40 -1.58 -7.68 4.26
N GLY A 41 -2.00 -6.94 5.30
CA GLY A 41 -3.14 -6.02 5.22
C GLY A 41 -2.96 -4.93 4.15
N ILE A 42 -1.80 -4.26 4.15
CA ILE A 42 -1.46 -3.24 3.15
C ILE A 42 -1.43 -3.85 1.75
N TRP A 43 -0.77 -5.01 1.60
CA TRP A 43 -0.72 -5.72 0.32
C TRP A 43 -2.11 -6.08 -0.19
N CYS A 44 -3.00 -6.60 0.66
CA CYS A 44 -4.36 -6.96 0.26
C CYS A 44 -5.18 -5.74 -0.19
N LEU A 45 -5.03 -4.58 0.47
CA LEU A 45 -5.69 -3.34 0.05
C LEU A 45 -5.19 -2.84 -1.31
N MET A 46 -3.89 -2.98 -1.59
CA MET A 46 -3.33 -2.74 -2.93
C MET A 46 -3.88 -3.75 -3.95
N ARG A 47 -3.99 -5.03 -3.57
CA ARG A 47 -4.48 -6.10 -4.46
C ARG A 47 -5.89 -5.81 -4.97
N ILE A 48 -6.77 -5.30 -4.11
CA ILE A 48 -8.13 -4.91 -4.48
C ILE A 48 -8.26 -3.49 -5.09
N SER A 49 -7.13 -2.80 -5.32
CA SER A 49 -7.05 -1.43 -5.83
C SER A 49 -7.88 -0.43 -5.00
N SER A 50 -7.80 -0.49 -3.67
CA SER A 50 -8.64 0.36 -2.82
C SER A 50 -8.15 1.81 -2.74
N ALA A 51 -8.58 2.64 -3.69
CA ALA A 51 -8.26 4.08 -3.73
C ALA A 51 -8.60 4.81 -2.42
N LYS A 52 -9.77 4.49 -1.84
CA LYS A 52 -10.26 5.12 -0.61
C LYS A 52 -9.42 4.82 0.64
N ASP A 53 -8.58 3.79 0.60
CA ASP A 53 -7.70 3.43 1.71
C ASP A 53 -6.26 3.92 1.53
N ALA A 54 -5.95 4.56 0.41
CA ALA A 54 -4.59 4.95 0.06
C ALA A 54 -3.93 5.86 1.11
N GLU A 55 -4.69 6.79 1.70
CA GLU A 55 -4.18 7.66 2.76
C GLU A 55 -3.82 6.89 4.03
N LEU A 56 -4.66 5.93 4.42
CA LEU A 56 -4.38 5.10 5.58
C LEU A 56 -3.17 4.19 5.31
N MET A 57 -3.07 3.60 4.11
CA MET A 57 -1.90 2.81 3.70
C MET A 57 -0.61 3.62 3.79
N LEU A 58 -0.60 4.85 3.25
CA LEU A 58 0.55 5.76 3.33
C LEU A 58 0.89 6.15 4.77
N SER A 59 -0.11 6.35 5.62
CA SER A 59 0.11 6.65 7.04
C SER A 59 0.77 5.47 7.76
N GLN A 60 0.33 4.25 7.46
CA GLN A 60 0.87 3.04 8.07
C GLN A 60 2.26 2.70 7.53
N SER A 61 2.53 2.89 6.23
CA SER A 61 3.86 2.64 5.67
C SER A 61 4.96 3.48 6.34
N ARG A 62 4.64 4.72 6.75
CA ARG A 62 5.58 5.60 7.47
C ARG A 62 5.86 5.18 8.91
N LYS A 63 4.97 4.40 9.53
CA LYS A 63 5.17 3.88 10.89
C LYS A 63 6.05 2.65 10.91
N GLU A 64 6.19 1.96 9.77
CA GLU A 64 7.09 0.83 9.64
C GLU A 64 8.57 1.26 9.66
N LYS A 65 9.45 0.28 9.91
CA LYS A 65 10.91 0.49 9.98
C LYS A 65 11.65 -0.52 9.10
N GLY A 66 12.85 -0.14 8.67
CA GLY A 66 13.73 -0.99 7.86
C GLY A 66 13.02 -1.55 6.63
N TRP A 67 13.15 -2.85 6.41
CA TRP A 67 12.54 -3.55 5.28
C TRP A 67 11.00 -3.42 5.21
N GLY A 68 10.32 -3.37 6.37
CA GLY A 68 8.87 -3.22 6.41
C GLY A 68 8.40 -1.89 5.79
N ARG A 69 9.14 -0.80 6.04
CA ARG A 69 8.86 0.53 5.45
C ARG A 69 9.02 0.51 3.94
N ILE A 70 10.10 -0.08 3.45
CA ILE A 70 10.39 -0.20 2.01
C ILE A 70 9.24 -0.95 1.32
N LYS A 71 8.87 -2.11 1.86
CA LYS A 71 7.80 -2.95 1.30
C LYS A 71 6.43 -2.27 1.37
N ALA A 72 6.07 -1.67 2.50
CA ALA A 72 4.79 -0.98 2.65
C ALA A 72 4.65 0.23 1.69
N THR A 73 5.74 1.00 1.51
CA THR A 73 5.76 2.10 0.55
C THR A 73 5.72 1.60 -0.89
N ALA A 74 6.39 0.50 -1.22
CA ALA A 74 6.28 -0.14 -2.54
C ALA A 74 4.83 -0.54 -2.87
N TYR A 75 4.07 -1.08 -1.92
CA TYR A 75 2.65 -1.36 -2.14
C TYR A 75 1.80 -0.11 -2.39
N CYS A 76 2.20 1.05 -1.87
CA CYS A 76 1.54 2.32 -2.18
C CYS A 76 1.84 2.76 -3.62
N PHE A 77 3.07 2.54 -4.11
CA PHE A 77 3.43 2.73 -5.52
C PHE A 77 2.60 1.82 -6.44
N GLU A 78 2.58 0.52 -6.15
CA GLU A 78 1.80 -0.45 -6.93
C GLU A 78 0.30 -0.11 -6.94
N LEU A 79 -0.24 0.40 -5.82
CA LEU A 79 -1.62 0.90 -5.80
C LEU A 79 -1.80 2.07 -6.78
N ALA A 80 -0.91 3.06 -6.76
CA ALA A 80 -0.97 4.19 -7.68
C ALA A 80 -0.91 3.74 -9.15
N GLU A 81 -0.01 2.83 -9.49
CA GLU A 81 0.10 2.24 -10.83
C GLU A 81 -1.18 1.52 -11.25
N LYS A 82 -1.78 0.72 -10.35
CA LYS A 82 -3.03 0.02 -10.64
C LYS A 82 -4.21 0.96 -10.80
N LEU A 83 -4.27 2.02 -9.99
CA LEU A 83 -5.29 3.06 -10.13
C LEU A 83 -5.17 3.78 -11.47
N ALA A 84 -3.94 4.13 -11.89
CA ALA A 84 -3.69 4.72 -13.20
C ALA A 84 -4.16 3.81 -14.34
N LYS A 85 -3.80 2.52 -14.31
CA LYS A 85 -4.25 1.51 -15.29
C LYS A 85 -5.77 1.34 -15.32
N ASN A 86 -6.45 1.60 -14.21
CA ASN A 86 -7.90 1.54 -14.10
C ASN A 86 -8.60 2.87 -14.47
N GLY A 87 -7.89 3.85 -15.03
CA GLY A 87 -8.43 5.17 -15.40
C GLY A 87 -8.60 6.13 -14.22
N GLN A 88 -8.13 5.78 -13.03
CA GLN A 88 -8.20 6.58 -11.80
C GLN A 88 -6.94 7.45 -11.63
N SER A 89 -6.59 8.21 -12.67
CA SER A 89 -5.34 8.99 -12.72
C SER A 89 -5.27 10.07 -11.65
N LYS A 90 -6.42 10.63 -11.23
CA LYS A 90 -6.48 11.64 -10.17
C LYS A 90 -6.05 11.06 -8.82
N GLU A 91 -6.54 9.88 -8.48
CA GLU A 91 -6.20 9.17 -7.25
C GLU A 91 -4.74 8.72 -7.27
N ALA A 92 -4.28 8.15 -8.40
CA ALA A 92 -2.87 7.78 -8.60
C ALA A 92 -1.92 8.98 -8.39
N LYS A 93 -2.22 10.12 -9.03
CA LYS A 93 -1.49 11.39 -8.86
C LYS A 93 -1.45 11.83 -7.40
N GLY A 94 -2.57 11.71 -6.70
CA GLY A 94 -2.66 12.02 -5.27
C GLY A 94 -1.69 11.19 -4.42
N ILE A 95 -1.56 9.89 -4.72
CA ILE A 95 -0.64 9.00 -4.02
C ILE A 95 0.81 9.40 -4.27
N TYR A 96 1.22 9.56 -5.53
CA TYR A 96 2.60 9.95 -5.86
C TYR A 96 3.00 11.28 -5.21
N ILE A 97 2.13 12.30 -5.24
CA ILE A 97 2.38 13.58 -4.59
C ILE A 97 2.57 13.40 -3.08
N LYS A 98 1.73 12.60 -2.42
CA LYS A 98 1.85 12.35 -0.98
C LYS A 98 3.15 11.60 -0.65
N ILE A 99 3.56 10.61 -1.46
CA ILE A 99 4.84 9.91 -1.27
C ILE A 99 5.99 10.91 -1.38
N LYS A 100 6.04 11.69 -2.47
CA LYS A 100 7.09 12.69 -2.70
C LYS A 100 7.22 13.69 -1.55
N LYS A 101 6.09 14.20 -1.02
CA LYS A 101 6.09 15.17 0.08
C LYS A 101 6.50 14.57 1.43
N SER A 102 6.16 13.31 1.68
CA SER A 102 6.39 12.67 2.99
C SER A 102 7.76 12.01 3.15
N HIS A 103 8.56 11.96 2.08
CA HIS A 103 9.84 11.26 2.00
C HIS A 103 10.95 12.24 1.58
N SER A 104 11.15 13.29 2.38
CA SER A 104 12.05 14.41 2.08
C SER A 104 13.50 14.20 2.53
N GLU A 105 13.77 13.14 3.30
CA GLU A 105 15.11 12.83 3.78
C GLU A 105 16.02 12.34 2.63
N LYS A 106 17.35 12.51 2.80
CA LYS A 106 18.34 12.13 1.77
C LYS A 106 18.25 10.65 1.41
N GLN A 107 18.01 9.80 2.41
CA GLN A 107 17.86 8.35 2.25
C GLN A 107 16.64 7.94 1.42
N ASP A 108 15.67 8.83 1.23
CA ASP A 108 14.46 8.55 0.47
C ASP A 108 14.48 9.16 -0.95
N ALA A 109 15.64 9.62 -1.43
CA ALA A 109 15.77 10.22 -2.75
C ALA A 109 15.18 9.34 -3.87
N TYR A 110 15.41 8.03 -3.79
CA TYR A 110 14.86 7.05 -4.75
C TYR A 110 13.32 6.99 -4.75
N LEU A 111 12.66 7.24 -3.61
CA LEU A 111 11.20 7.27 -3.52
C LEU A 111 10.64 8.53 -4.18
N ARG A 112 11.30 9.67 -4.01
CA ARG A 112 10.91 10.92 -4.70
C ARG A 112 11.07 10.79 -6.20
N GLU A 113 12.19 10.23 -6.65
CA GLU A 113 12.43 9.97 -8.06
C GLU A 113 11.39 9.01 -8.65
N SER A 114 11.07 7.92 -7.95
CA SER A 114 10.04 6.97 -8.38
C SER A 114 8.66 7.64 -8.47
N ALA A 115 8.33 8.53 -7.53
CA ALA A 115 7.09 9.30 -7.57
C ALA A 115 7.05 10.29 -8.73
N ASP A 116 8.16 10.95 -9.05
CA ASP A 116 8.25 11.86 -10.20
C ASP A 116 8.10 11.12 -11.53
N ARG A 117 8.71 9.94 -11.68
CA ARG A 117 8.51 9.07 -12.85
C ARG A 117 7.05 8.65 -12.99
N GLY A 118 6.41 8.23 -11.88
CA GLY A 118 5.00 7.88 -11.86
C GLY A 118 4.09 9.04 -12.26
N LEU A 119 4.39 10.26 -11.81
CA LEU A 119 3.65 11.47 -12.18
C LEU A 119 3.78 11.83 -13.66
N ALA A 120 4.98 11.69 -14.23
CA ALA A 120 5.22 11.96 -15.64
C ALA A 120 4.43 11.03 -16.58
N GLN A 121 4.14 9.81 -16.15
CA GLN A 121 3.33 8.85 -16.91
C GLN A 121 1.82 9.11 -16.86
N LEU A 122 1.36 10.04 -16.01
CA LEU A 122 -0.06 10.42 -15.87
C LEU A 122 -0.43 11.68 -16.66
N GLN A 123 0.49 12.22 -17.46
CA GLN A 123 0.32 13.42 -18.28
C GLN A 123 -0.38 13.14 -19.60
#